data_AF-A0A377DUK6-F1
#
_entry.id   AF-A0A377DUK6-F1
#
_cell.length_a   1.000
_cell.length_b   1.000
_cell.length_c   1.000
_cell.angle_alpha   90.00
_cell.angle_beta   90.00
_cell.angle_gamma   90.00
#
_symmetry.space_group_name_H-M   'P 1'
#
loop_
_entity.id
_entity.type
_entity.pdbx_description
1 polymer ?
#
loop_
_entity_poly.entity_id
_entity_poly.type
_entity_poly.pdbx_seq_one_letter_code
_entity_poly.pdbx_strand_id
1 'polypeptide(L)'
;MIDLRSDTVTRPSRAMLEAMMAAPVGDDVYGDDPTVNALQDYAAELSGKEAAIFLPTGTQANLVALLSHCERGEEYIVGQAAHNYLFEAGGAAVLGSIQPQPIDAAADGTLPLDKVAMKIKPDDIHFARTKLLSLENTHNGKVLPREYLKEAWEFTRERNLALHVDGARIFNAVVAYGCETERDHAIL
;
A
#
# COMPACT_ATOMS: atom_id res chain seq x y z
N MET A 1 10.46 6.12 30.08
CA MET A 1 9.59 7.10 29.39
C MET A 1 8.51 6.30 28.68
N ILE A 2 7.23 6.62 28.90
CA ILE A 2 6.10 6.00 28.17
C ILE A 2 5.77 6.95 27.01
N ASP A 3 5.77 6.45 25.78
CA ASP A 3 5.50 7.24 24.57
C ASP A 3 4.42 6.56 23.73
N LEU A 4 3.24 7.18 23.64
CA LEU A 4 2.04 6.66 22.96
C LEU A 4 1.65 7.51 21.75
N ARG A 5 2.56 8.33 21.22
CA ARG A 5 2.27 9.22 20.08
C ARG A 5 2.03 8.46 18.79
N SER A 6 2.78 7.38 18.57
CA SER A 6 2.77 6.55 17.35
C SER A 6 3.61 5.29 17.59
N ASP A 7 3.37 4.22 16.84
CA ASP A 7 4.24 3.04 16.77
C ASP A 7 5.59 3.32 16.07
N THR A 8 5.70 4.42 15.34
CA THR A 8 6.95 4.89 14.72
C THR A 8 8.03 5.31 15.72
N VAL A 9 7.72 5.41 17.02
CA VAL A 9 8.70 5.74 18.07
C VAL A 9 9.51 4.52 18.57
N THR A 10 9.23 3.35 18.01
CA THR A 10 9.95 2.11 18.31
C THR A 10 11.45 2.28 18.08
N ARG A 11 12.26 1.58 18.90
CA ARG A 11 13.72 1.55 18.79
C ARG A 11 14.17 0.12 18.51
N PRO A 12 15.25 -0.06 17.75
CA PRO A 12 15.77 -1.39 17.46
C PRO A 12 16.14 -2.10 18.77
N SER A 13 15.70 -3.34 18.91
CA SER A 13 16.07 -4.20 20.04
C SER A 13 17.54 -4.60 19.94
N ARG A 14 18.12 -5.15 21.02
CA ARG A 14 19.50 -5.64 20.98
C ARG A 14 19.71 -6.71 19.91
N ALA A 15 18.82 -7.70 19.81
CA ALA A 15 18.91 -8.75 18.81
C ALA A 15 18.81 -8.21 17.38
N MET A 16 17.97 -7.19 17.16
CA MET A 16 17.89 -6.50 15.87
C MET A 16 19.20 -5.78 15.54
N LEU A 17 19.78 -5.05 16.50
CA LEU A 17 21.08 -4.38 16.31
C LEU A 17 22.21 -5.36 16.02
N GLU A 18 22.24 -6.51 16.69
CA GLU A 18 23.21 -7.58 16.45
C GLU A 18 23.07 -8.13 15.02
N ALA A 19 21.84 -8.38 14.55
CA ALA A 19 21.57 -8.81 13.17
C ALA A 19 22.00 -7.75 12.14
N MET A 20 21.69 -6.47 12.39
CA MET A 20 22.09 -5.36 11.51
C MET A 20 23.62 -5.25 11.38
N MET A 21 24.36 -5.42 12.49
CA MET A 21 25.82 -5.30 12.49
C MET A 21 26.51 -6.48 11.80
N ALA A 22 25.88 -7.66 11.81
CA ALA A 22 26.41 -8.88 11.22
C ALA A 22 26.02 -9.08 9.74
N ALA A 23 25.05 -8.31 9.23
CA ALA A 23 24.53 -8.47 7.88
C ALA A 23 25.61 -8.22 6.80
N PRO A 24 25.80 -9.14 5.83
CA PRO A 24 26.63 -8.87 4.66
C PRO A 24 25.93 -7.82 3.77
N VAL A 25 26.69 -6.89 3.22
CA VAL A 25 26.17 -5.76 2.44
C VAL A 25 26.90 -5.62 1.11
N GLY A 26 26.31 -4.86 0.20
CA GLY A 26 26.85 -4.55 -1.12
C GLY A 26 26.33 -3.21 -1.64
N ASP A 27 26.47 -2.99 -2.95
CA ASP A 27 25.88 -1.82 -3.61
C ASP A 27 24.54 -2.23 -4.25
N ASP A 28 23.45 -1.80 -3.63
CA ASP A 28 22.08 -2.16 -4.04
C ASP A 28 21.71 -1.59 -5.43
N VAL A 29 22.35 -0.50 -5.88
CA VAL A 29 22.13 0.02 -7.24
C VAL A 29 22.59 -1.00 -8.29
N TYR A 30 23.64 -1.78 -7.98
CA TYR A 30 24.12 -2.87 -8.84
C TYR A 30 23.41 -4.20 -8.55
N GLY A 31 22.56 -4.27 -7.52
CA GLY A 31 21.90 -5.50 -7.08
C GLY A 31 22.81 -6.45 -6.29
N ASP A 32 23.95 -5.95 -5.80
CA ASP A 32 24.99 -6.76 -5.15
C ASP A 32 24.85 -6.80 -3.61
N ASP A 33 23.80 -6.20 -3.03
CA ASP A 33 23.54 -6.29 -1.59
C ASP A 33 22.75 -7.57 -1.24
N PRO A 34 23.40 -8.59 -0.62
CA PRO A 34 22.74 -9.86 -0.36
C PRO A 34 21.65 -9.75 0.72
N THR A 35 21.73 -8.78 1.63
CA THR A 35 20.72 -8.62 2.69
C THR A 35 19.48 -7.93 2.14
N VAL A 36 19.63 -6.92 1.28
CA VAL A 36 18.48 -6.29 0.60
C VAL A 36 17.78 -7.31 -0.30
N ASN A 37 18.54 -8.07 -1.10
CA ASN A 37 17.98 -9.13 -1.94
C ASN A 37 17.18 -10.16 -1.12
N ALA A 38 17.77 -10.68 -0.03
CA ALA A 38 17.09 -11.65 0.83
C ALA A 38 15.81 -11.10 1.48
N LEU A 39 15.79 -9.82 1.89
CA LEU A 39 14.59 -9.18 2.41
C LEU A 39 13.47 -9.08 1.36
N GLN A 40 13.82 -8.68 0.14
CA GLN A 40 12.87 -8.53 -0.97
C GLN A 40 12.31 -9.89 -1.40
N ASP A 41 13.18 -10.89 -1.56
CA ASP A 41 12.78 -12.25 -1.94
C ASP A 41 11.84 -12.86 -0.90
N TYR A 42 12.18 -12.73 0.39
CA TYR A 42 11.33 -13.23 1.47
C TYR A 42 9.97 -12.52 1.53
N ALA A 43 9.95 -11.18 1.35
CA ALA A 43 8.70 -10.42 1.34
C ALA A 43 7.80 -10.80 0.15
N ALA A 44 8.39 -11.01 -1.03
CA ALA A 44 7.69 -11.47 -2.23
C ALA A 44 7.10 -12.88 -2.02
N GLU A 45 7.91 -13.82 -1.51
CA GLU A 45 7.47 -15.18 -1.19
C GLU A 45 6.33 -15.18 -0.16
N LEU A 46 6.50 -14.47 0.95
CA LEU A 46 5.51 -14.37 2.03
C LEU A 46 4.16 -13.82 1.54
N SER A 47 4.19 -12.87 0.62
CA SER A 47 2.99 -12.25 0.04
C SER A 47 2.47 -12.95 -1.22
N GLY A 48 3.14 -14.01 -1.68
CA GLY A 48 2.82 -14.68 -2.94
C GLY A 48 2.90 -13.77 -4.17
N LYS A 49 3.76 -12.74 -4.14
CA LYS A 49 4.02 -11.83 -5.28
C LYS A 49 5.32 -12.21 -5.98
N GLU A 50 5.46 -11.76 -7.21
CA GLU A 50 6.63 -12.10 -8.05
C GLU A 50 7.92 -11.38 -7.59
N ALA A 51 7.81 -10.18 -7.04
CA ALA A 51 8.95 -9.36 -6.63
C ALA A 51 8.56 -8.36 -5.53
N ALA A 52 9.56 -7.83 -4.85
CA ALA A 52 9.44 -6.71 -3.91
C ALA A 52 10.64 -5.76 -4.06
N ILE A 53 10.52 -4.55 -3.52
CA ILE A 53 11.58 -3.55 -3.49
C ILE A 53 11.66 -2.90 -2.10
N PHE A 54 12.87 -2.71 -1.58
CA PHE A 54 13.12 -1.99 -0.34
C PHE A 54 13.17 -0.48 -0.59
N LEU A 55 12.41 0.31 0.20
CA LEU A 55 12.40 1.77 0.10
C LEU A 55 12.69 2.42 1.46
N PRO A 56 13.32 3.61 1.46
CA PRO A 56 13.61 4.36 2.69
C PRO A 56 12.40 4.66 3.58
N THR A 57 11.21 4.89 3.01
CA THR A 57 10.01 5.29 3.75
C THR A 57 8.72 4.75 3.11
N GLY A 58 7.67 4.62 3.92
CA GLY A 58 6.32 4.28 3.43
C GLY A 58 5.76 5.32 2.45
N THR A 59 6.04 6.61 2.67
CA THR A 59 5.67 7.68 1.73
C THR A 59 6.29 7.48 0.35
N GLN A 60 7.57 7.10 0.28
CA GLN A 60 8.19 6.80 -1.01
C GLN A 60 7.65 5.51 -1.62
N ALA A 61 7.35 4.50 -0.80
CA ALA A 61 6.75 3.25 -1.28
C ALA A 61 5.39 3.51 -1.96
N ASN A 62 4.51 4.28 -1.34
CA ASN A 62 3.25 4.70 -1.95
C ASN A 62 3.47 5.57 -3.18
N LEU A 63 4.37 6.55 -3.14
CA LEU A 63 4.65 7.40 -4.30
C LEU A 63 5.12 6.57 -5.50
N VAL A 64 6.07 5.64 -5.29
CA VAL A 64 6.55 4.74 -6.34
C VAL A 64 5.45 3.81 -6.82
N ALA A 65 4.61 3.27 -5.93
CA ALA A 65 3.46 2.44 -6.31
C ALA A 65 2.49 3.22 -7.21
N LEU A 66 2.14 4.45 -6.83
CA LEU A 66 1.25 5.31 -7.62
C LEU A 66 1.84 5.67 -8.98
N LEU A 67 3.13 6.04 -9.02
CA LEU A 67 3.86 6.31 -10.28
C LEU A 67 3.98 5.09 -11.20
N SER A 68 4.08 3.90 -10.62
CA SER A 68 4.21 2.65 -11.38
C SER A 68 2.86 2.17 -11.94
N HIS A 69 1.76 2.49 -11.26
CA HIS A 69 0.42 2.10 -11.70
C HIS A 69 -0.24 3.12 -12.64
N CYS A 70 0.01 4.41 -12.43
CA CYS A 70 -0.68 5.50 -13.11
C CYS A 70 0.28 6.33 -13.95
N GLU A 71 -0.01 6.45 -15.24
CA GLU A 71 0.65 7.37 -16.14
C GLU A 71 0.17 8.83 -15.93
N ARG A 72 0.86 9.77 -16.58
CA ARG A 72 0.46 11.19 -16.58
C ARG A 72 -0.98 11.36 -17.07
N GLY A 73 -1.79 12.04 -16.26
CA GLY A 73 -3.20 12.30 -16.54
C GLY A 73 -4.13 11.12 -16.25
N GLU A 74 -3.60 10.01 -15.75
CA GLU A 74 -4.41 8.96 -15.13
C GLU A 74 -4.78 9.35 -13.69
N GLU A 75 -5.80 8.67 -13.17
CA GLU A 75 -6.44 8.96 -11.89
C GLU A 75 -6.43 7.73 -10.99
N TYR A 76 -6.23 7.97 -9.69
CA TYR A 76 -6.45 6.97 -8.65
C TYR A 76 -7.60 7.38 -7.72
N ILE A 77 -8.54 6.45 -7.50
CA ILE A 77 -9.61 6.60 -6.51
C ILE A 77 -9.07 6.18 -5.16
N VAL A 78 -9.31 7.00 -4.14
CA VAL A 78 -8.68 6.87 -2.81
C VAL A 78 -9.59 7.41 -1.71
N GLY A 79 -9.33 7.04 -0.45
CA GLY A 79 -10.02 7.62 0.71
C GLY A 79 -9.60 9.07 0.99
N GLN A 80 -10.55 9.95 1.34
CA GLN A 80 -10.26 11.33 1.76
C GLN A 80 -9.26 11.44 2.92
N ALA A 81 -9.25 10.45 3.82
CA ALA A 81 -8.36 10.39 4.97
C ALA A 81 -7.19 9.40 4.80
N ALA A 82 -7.00 8.83 3.60
CA ALA A 82 -5.94 7.86 3.36
C ALA A 82 -4.57 8.56 3.26
N HIS A 83 -3.53 7.84 3.66
CA HIS A 83 -2.18 8.37 3.81
C HIS A 83 -1.61 8.90 2.50
N ASN A 84 -1.69 8.10 1.44
CA ASN A 84 -1.17 8.41 0.12
C ASN A 84 -1.97 9.45 -0.69
N TYR A 85 -2.97 10.07 -0.06
CA TYR A 85 -3.61 11.29 -0.54
C TYR A 85 -3.32 12.47 0.39
N LEU A 86 -3.68 12.35 1.67
CA LEU A 86 -3.71 13.47 2.61
C LEU A 86 -2.36 13.74 3.29
N PHE A 87 -1.63 12.68 3.67
CA PHE A 87 -0.47 12.76 4.56
C PHE A 87 0.88 12.69 3.82
N GLU A 88 0.85 12.68 2.49
CA GLU A 88 2.05 12.62 1.63
C GLU A 88 2.24 13.89 0.79
N ALA A 89 1.71 15.01 1.28
CA ALA A 89 1.79 16.33 0.66
C ALA A 89 1.28 16.39 -0.80
N GLY A 90 0.41 15.46 -1.19
CA GLY A 90 -0.10 15.35 -2.56
C GLY A 90 0.98 14.96 -3.59
N GLY A 91 2.03 14.24 -3.18
CA GLY A 91 3.16 13.87 -4.05
C GLY A 91 2.77 13.22 -5.37
N ALA A 92 1.73 12.37 -5.39
CA ALA A 92 1.21 11.77 -6.62
C ALA A 92 0.78 12.81 -7.66
N ALA A 93 0.09 13.86 -7.23
CA ALA A 93 -0.32 14.95 -8.11
C ALA A 93 0.84 15.89 -8.43
N VAL A 94 1.56 16.35 -7.41
CA VAL A 94 2.59 17.39 -7.53
C VAL A 94 3.80 16.90 -8.32
N LEU A 95 4.22 15.66 -8.10
CA LEU A 95 5.42 15.08 -8.71
C LEU A 95 5.07 14.12 -9.86
N GLY A 96 3.99 13.34 -9.70
CA GLY A 96 3.61 12.31 -10.66
C GLY A 96 2.67 12.75 -11.77
N SER A 97 2.07 13.95 -11.67
CA SER A 97 1.00 14.37 -12.59
C SER A 97 -0.18 13.38 -12.66
N ILE A 98 -0.47 12.73 -11.52
CA ILE A 98 -1.57 11.79 -11.33
C ILE A 98 -2.73 12.52 -10.66
N GLN A 99 -3.94 12.39 -11.19
CA GLN A 99 -5.10 13.05 -10.62
C GLN A 99 -5.64 12.26 -9.41
N PRO A 100 -5.76 12.87 -8.21
CA PRO A 100 -6.41 12.22 -7.08
C PRO A 100 -7.94 12.36 -7.19
N GLN A 101 -8.66 11.26 -6.99
CA GLN A 101 -10.12 11.24 -6.85
C GLN A 101 -10.51 10.72 -5.46
N PRO A 102 -10.44 11.58 -4.43
CA PRO A 102 -10.77 11.17 -3.08
C PRO A 102 -12.29 11.01 -2.89
N ILE A 103 -12.68 10.03 -2.08
CA ILE A 103 -14.05 9.82 -1.58
C ILE A 103 -14.05 9.50 -0.09
N ASP A 104 -15.13 9.81 0.61
CA ASP A 104 -15.25 9.45 2.03
C ASP A 104 -15.38 7.93 2.19
N ALA A 105 -14.53 7.38 3.06
CA ALA A 105 -14.63 6.01 3.51
C ALA A 105 -15.89 5.79 4.39
N ALA A 106 -16.37 4.56 4.45
CA ALA A 106 -17.37 4.14 5.42
C ALA A 106 -16.78 4.07 6.84
N ALA A 107 -17.65 3.84 7.83
CA ALA A 107 -17.27 3.83 9.24
C ALA A 107 -16.21 2.76 9.57
N ASP A 108 -16.21 1.63 8.86
CA ASP A 108 -15.26 0.53 8.98
C ASP A 108 -13.92 0.75 8.25
N GLY A 109 -13.78 1.86 7.52
CA GLY A 109 -12.59 2.20 6.74
C GLY A 109 -12.65 1.76 5.27
N THR A 110 -13.68 1.04 4.85
CA THR A 110 -13.84 0.62 3.45
C THR A 110 -14.19 1.81 2.56
N LEU A 111 -13.88 1.72 1.26
CA LEU A 111 -14.40 2.64 0.25
C LEU A 111 -15.64 1.98 -0.40
N PRO A 112 -16.87 2.50 -0.20
CA PRO A 112 -18.07 1.87 -0.74
C PRO A 112 -17.98 1.73 -2.27
N LEU A 113 -18.08 0.50 -2.78
CA LEU A 113 -17.81 0.19 -4.19
C LEU A 113 -18.84 0.82 -5.15
N ASP A 114 -20.06 1.08 -4.68
CA ASP A 114 -21.04 1.89 -5.40
C ASP A 114 -20.54 3.33 -5.61
N LYS A 115 -19.92 3.93 -4.60
CA LYS A 115 -19.31 5.26 -4.70
C LYS A 115 -18.06 5.25 -5.57
N VAL A 116 -17.24 4.20 -5.48
CA VAL A 116 -16.09 4.01 -6.38
C VAL A 116 -16.59 3.96 -7.82
N ALA A 117 -17.61 3.15 -8.12
CA ALA A 117 -18.19 3.03 -9.45
C ALA A 117 -18.70 4.36 -10.01
N MET A 118 -19.36 5.18 -9.18
CA MET A 118 -19.83 6.52 -9.55
C MET A 118 -18.68 7.52 -9.84
N LYS A 119 -17.45 7.20 -9.42
CA LYS A 119 -16.26 8.04 -9.65
C LYS A 119 -15.36 7.53 -10.78
N ILE A 120 -15.58 6.33 -11.29
CA ILE A 120 -14.90 5.86 -12.50
C ILE A 120 -15.31 6.77 -13.66
N LYS A 121 -14.33 7.40 -14.29
CA LYS A 121 -14.56 8.33 -15.38
C LYS A 121 -14.86 7.58 -16.68
N PRO A 122 -15.84 8.04 -17.48
CA PRO A 122 -16.01 7.58 -18.86
C PRO A 122 -14.75 7.87 -19.69
N ASP A 123 -14.58 7.12 -20.78
CA ASP A 123 -13.59 7.43 -21.82
C ASP A 123 -14.05 8.65 -22.62
N ASP A 124 -13.79 9.83 -22.09
CA ASP A 124 -14.12 11.13 -22.65
C ASP A 124 -13.04 12.15 -22.30
N ILE A 125 -12.69 12.99 -23.27
CA ILE A 125 -11.55 13.93 -23.20
C ILE A 125 -11.65 14.97 -22.07
N HIS A 126 -12.82 15.17 -21.46
CA HIS A 126 -13.02 16.09 -20.35
C HIS A 126 -12.54 15.52 -19.01
N PHE A 127 -12.30 14.20 -18.92
CA PHE A 127 -11.97 13.53 -17.66
C PHE A 127 -10.54 12.99 -17.64
N ALA A 128 -10.00 12.85 -16.43
CA ALA A 128 -8.81 12.01 -16.20
C ALA A 128 -9.18 10.53 -16.38
N ARG A 129 -8.20 9.69 -16.74
CA ARG A 129 -8.43 8.26 -16.97
C ARG A 129 -8.33 7.49 -15.65
N THR A 130 -9.45 7.01 -15.10
CA THR A 130 -9.42 6.19 -13.88
C THR A 130 -8.65 4.90 -14.13
N LYS A 131 -7.59 4.67 -13.34
CA LYS A 131 -6.64 3.57 -13.52
C LYS A 131 -6.49 2.68 -12.29
N LEU A 132 -6.55 3.26 -11.11
CA LEU A 132 -6.22 2.59 -9.85
C LEU A 132 -7.29 2.84 -8.79
N LEU A 133 -7.61 1.81 -8.01
CA LEU A 133 -8.23 1.94 -6.69
C LEU A 133 -7.15 1.74 -5.63
N SER A 134 -6.99 2.69 -4.71
CA SER A 134 -6.09 2.58 -3.56
C SER A 134 -6.88 2.41 -2.27
N LEU A 135 -6.61 1.33 -1.54
CA LEU A 135 -7.12 1.05 -0.21
C LEU A 135 -6.02 1.27 0.84
N GLU A 136 -6.39 1.22 2.12
CA GLU A 136 -5.45 1.29 3.25
C GLU A 136 -5.86 0.25 4.30
N ASN A 137 -4.95 -0.66 4.65
CA ASN A 137 -5.22 -1.70 5.64
C ASN A 137 -4.00 -1.96 6.54
N THR A 138 -4.05 -1.65 7.84
CA THR A 138 -5.17 -1.04 8.56
C THR A 138 -5.34 0.46 8.27
N HIS A 139 -6.58 0.96 8.32
CA HIS A 139 -6.88 2.38 8.22
C HIS A 139 -7.22 2.97 9.60
N ASN A 140 -6.35 3.81 10.16
CA ASN A 140 -6.49 4.32 11.53
C ASN A 140 -6.75 3.22 12.58
N GLY A 141 -6.09 2.07 12.42
CA GLY A 141 -6.26 0.88 13.26
C GLY A 141 -7.50 0.05 12.96
N LYS A 142 -8.37 0.46 12.03
CA LYS A 142 -9.50 -0.32 11.55
C LYS A 142 -9.02 -1.37 10.56
N VAL A 143 -9.46 -2.59 10.77
CA VAL A 143 -9.15 -3.74 9.91
C VAL A 143 -10.26 -3.86 8.88
N LEU A 144 -9.92 -3.77 7.60
CA LEU A 144 -10.92 -3.89 6.54
C LEU A 144 -11.55 -5.29 6.55
N PRO A 145 -12.86 -5.46 6.32
CA PRO A 145 -13.46 -6.79 6.25
C PRO A 145 -12.83 -7.63 5.12
N ARG A 146 -12.53 -8.91 5.37
CA ARG A 146 -11.92 -9.79 4.35
C ARG A 146 -12.81 -9.96 3.11
N GLU A 147 -14.12 -10.05 3.31
CA GLU A 147 -15.06 -10.15 2.18
C GLU A 147 -15.01 -8.89 1.31
N TYR A 148 -14.92 -7.70 1.91
CA TYR A 148 -14.75 -6.45 1.16
C TYR A 148 -13.47 -6.44 0.32
N LEU A 149 -12.35 -6.95 0.85
CA LEU A 149 -11.10 -7.03 0.06
C LEU A 149 -11.26 -7.89 -1.18
N LYS A 150 -12.00 -9.00 -1.07
CA LYS A 150 -12.35 -9.87 -2.20
C LYS A 150 -13.30 -9.17 -3.17
N GLU A 151 -14.35 -8.54 -2.67
CA GLU A 151 -15.30 -7.78 -3.50
C GLU A 151 -14.60 -6.64 -4.26
N ALA A 152 -13.69 -5.91 -3.61
CA ALA A 152 -12.90 -4.85 -4.25
C ALA A 152 -11.93 -5.41 -5.29
N TRP A 153 -11.32 -6.57 -5.03
CA TRP A 153 -10.52 -7.29 -6.01
C TRP A 153 -11.34 -7.66 -7.25
N GLU A 154 -12.48 -8.35 -7.08
CA GLU A 154 -13.36 -8.75 -8.17
C GLU A 154 -13.85 -7.52 -8.96
N PHE A 155 -14.32 -6.49 -8.25
CA PHE A 155 -14.76 -5.21 -8.82
C PHE A 155 -13.69 -4.57 -9.71
N THR A 156 -12.44 -4.50 -9.24
CA THR A 156 -11.37 -3.87 -10.04
C THR A 156 -11.02 -4.69 -11.27
N ARG A 157 -11.11 -6.02 -11.23
CA ARG A 157 -10.92 -6.88 -12.41
C ARG A 157 -12.03 -6.69 -13.44
N GLU A 158 -13.29 -6.63 -12.99
CA GLU A 158 -14.44 -6.36 -13.87
C GLU A 158 -14.37 -5.00 -14.56
N ARG A 159 -13.80 -3.99 -13.88
CA ARG A 159 -13.67 -2.61 -14.40
C ARG A 159 -12.31 -2.32 -15.03
N ASN A 160 -11.45 -3.33 -15.16
CA ASN A 160 -10.09 -3.21 -15.69
C ASN A 160 -9.24 -2.12 -14.98
N LEU A 161 -9.34 -2.06 -13.65
CA LEU A 161 -8.56 -1.19 -12.78
C LEU A 161 -7.47 -1.97 -12.06
N ALA A 162 -6.34 -1.31 -11.79
CA ALA A 162 -5.38 -1.79 -10.80
C ALA A 162 -5.96 -1.66 -9.39
N LEU A 163 -5.41 -2.43 -8.43
CA LEU A 163 -5.73 -2.34 -7.02
C LEU A 163 -4.42 -2.29 -6.21
N HIS A 164 -4.25 -1.24 -5.42
CA HIS A 164 -3.14 -1.05 -4.48
C HIS A 164 -3.68 -0.98 -3.06
N VAL A 165 -2.92 -1.48 -2.10
CA VAL A 165 -3.24 -1.39 -0.68
C VAL A 165 -2.06 -0.78 0.04
N ASP A 166 -2.25 0.39 0.67
CA ASP A 166 -1.30 0.87 1.66
C ASP A 166 -1.33 -0.07 2.87
N GLY A 167 -0.28 -0.88 2.96
CA GLY A 167 -0.09 -1.91 3.96
C GLY A 167 0.84 -1.50 5.11
N ALA A 168 0.99 -0.21 5.42
CA ALA A 168 1.92 0.26 6.47
C ALA A 168 1.76 -0.46 7.82
N ARG A 169 0.54 -0.97 8.09
CA ARG A 169 0.21 -1.78 9.27
C ARG A 169 -0.51 -3.08 8.91
N ILE A 170 -0.16 -3.69 7.78
CA ILE A 170 -0.89 -4.86 7.27
C ILE A 170 -0.76 -6.07 8.18
N PHE A 171 0.39 -6.26 8.84
CA PHE A 171 0.56 -7.36 9.79
C PHE A 171 -0.35 -7.25 11.03
N ASN A 172 -0.76 -6.03 11.43
CA ASN A 172 -1.78 -5.87 12.47
C ASN A 172 -3.14 -6.39 12.00
N ALA A 173 -3.50 -6.16 10.73
CA ALA A 173 -4.70 -6.72 10.12
C ALA A 173 -4.62 -8.25 10.01
N VAL A 174 -3.49 -8.81 9.55
CA VAL A 174 -3.26 -10.26 9.46
C VAL A 174 -3.51 -10.95 10.80
N VAL A 175 -2.93 -10.44 11.89
CA VAL A 175 -3.14 -10.97 13.24
C VAL A 175 -4.60 -10.84 13.66
N ALA A 176 -5.26 -9.71 13.37
CA ALA A 176 -6.67 -9.52 13.69
C ALA A 176 -7.61 -10.46 12.91
N TYR A 177 -7.22 -10.89 11.71
CA TYR A 177 -7.95 -11.91 10.96
C TYR A 177 -7.80 -13.32 11.53
N GLY A 178 -6.90 -13.53 12.49
CA GLY A 178 -6.61 -14.85 13.05
C GLY A 178 -5.85 -15.76 12.10
N CYS A 179 -5.17 -15.20 11.09
CA CYS A 179 -4.35 -15.97 10.16
C CYS A 179 -2.93 -16.13 10.71
N GLU A 180 -2.40 -17.36 10.65
CA GLU A 180 -0.97 -17.58 10.82
C GLU A 180 -0.26 -17.09 9.55
N THR A 181 0.81 -16.31 9.72
CA THR A 181 1.58 -15.69 8.63
C THR A 181 2.20 -16.69 7.65
N GLU A 182 2.09 -18.00 7.87
CA GLU A 182 2.83 -18.97 7.07
C GLU A 182 2.15 -19.44 5.78
N ARG A 183 0.83 -19.32 5.54
CA ARG A 183 0.21 -19.99 4.35
C ARG A 183 -1.02 -19.36 3.69
N ASP A 184 -1.56 -18.25 4.19
CA ASP A 184 -2.74 -17.63 3.58
C ASP A 184 -2.35 -16.50 2.61
N HIS A 185 -2.06 -16.85 1.36
CA HIS A 185 -1.85 -15.88 0.25
C HIS A 185 -3.06 -14.98 -0.04
N ALA A 186 -4.18 -15.15 0.67
CA ALA A 186 -5.43 -14.43 0.45
C ALA A 186 -5.51 -13.07 1.19
N ILE A 187 -4.42 -12.60 1.80
CA ILE A 187 -4.41 -11.40 2.67
C ILE A 187 -3.54 -10.28 2.11
N LEU A 188 -2.59 -10.59 1.22
CA LEU A 188 -1.62 -9.69 0.62
C LEU A 188 -1.70 -9.76 -0.91
#